data_AF-A0A7N2M9K2-F1
#
_entry.id   AF-A0A7N2M9K2-F1
#
_cell.length_a   1.000
_cell.length_b   1.000
_cell.length_c   1.000
_cell.angle_alpha   90.00
_cell.angle_beta   90.00
_cell.angle_gamma   90.00
#
_symmetry.space_group_name_H-M   'P 1'
#
loop_
_entity.id
_entity.type
_entity.pdbx_description
1 polymer ?
#
loop_
_entity_poly.entity_id
_entity_poly.type
_entity_poly.pdbx_seq_one_letter_code
_entity_poly.pdbx_strand_id
1 'polypeptide(L)'
;MNRWDSEGPFKPLHVMNPTRLAFIRSTLCRHFRDLDPVTSTIEYCCTTAEKLVEEDRKFDAVIALEVIEHVANPAEFCKSLAALTVPDGATIISTINRSMRSYATAIVAAEYLLHWLPKGTHEWSSFLTPEELVLILQRANITE
;
A
#
# COMPACT_ATOMS: atom_id res chain seq x y z
N MET A 1 4.22 6.11 15.84
CA MET A 1 3.41 7.30 15.47
C MET A 1 2.10 6.82 14.91
N ASN A 2 0.95 7.30 15.41
CA ASN A 2 -0.34 6.90 14.83
C ASN A 2 -0.55 7.63 13.49
N ARG A 3 -0.43 6.90 12.37
CA ARG A 3 -0.59 7.48 11.03
C ARG A 3 -2.04 7.78 10.67
N TRP A 4 -2.99 7.18 11.39
CA TRP A 4 -4.44 7.36 11.18
C TRP A 4 -5.00 8.58 11.92
N ASP A 5 -4.21 9.20 12.78
CA ASP A 5 -4.58 10.46 13.41
C ASP A 5 -4.60 11.59 12.37
N SER A 6 -5.81 12.05 12.04
CA SER A 6 -6.06 13.14 11.09
C SER A 6 -5.48 14.48 11.55
N GLU A 7 -5.23 14.65 12.85
CA GLU A 7 -4.67 15.87 13.43
C GLU A 7 -3.17 15.72 13.77
N GLY A 8 -2.59 14.54 13.53
CA GLY A 8 -1.18 14.25 13.80
C GLY A 8 -0.21 14.80 12.75
N PRO A 9 1.09 14.43 12.82
CA PRO A 9 2.13 14.91 11.90
C PRO A 9 1.87 14.60 10.41
N PHE A 10 0.99 13.64 10.11
CA PHE A 10 0.58 13.28 8.75
C PHE A 10 -0.73 13.96 8.30
N LYS A 11 -1.28 14.91 9.07
CA LYS A 11 -2.44 15.72 8.69
C LYS A 11 -2.40 16.24 7.24
N PRO A 12 -1.26 16.75 6.71
CA PRO A 12 -1.20 17.19 5.32
C PRO A 12 -1.60 16.10 4.32
N LEU A 13 -1.21 14.84 4.55
CA LEU A 13 -1.58 13.72 3.68
C LEU A 13 -3.08 13.43 3.75
N HIS A 14 -3.67 13.48 4.95
CA HIS A 14 -5.11 13.28 5.15
C HIS A 14 -5.95 14.36 4.47
N VAL A 15 -5.52 15.63 4.55
CA VAL A 15 -6.17 16.75 3.87
C VAL A 15 -6.12 16.60 2.35
N MET A 16 -5.07 15.96 1.82
CA MET A 16 -4.93 15.69 0.38
C MET A 16 -5.78 14.51 -0.11
N ASN A 17 -6.31 13.65 0.77
CA ASN A 17 -7.01 12.43 0.37
C ASN A 17 -8.18 12.72 -0.60
N PRO A 18 -9.13 13.65 -0.33
CA PRO A 18 -10.22 13.92 -1.26
C PRO A 18 -9.73 14.27 -2.68
N THR A 19 -8.69 15.10 -2.78
CA THR A 19 -8.09 15.50 -4.06
C THR A 19 -7.39 14.33 -4.76
N ARG A 20 -6.61 13.53 -4.03
CA ARG A 20 -5.92 12.35 -4.56
C ARG A 20 -6.92 11.33 -5.11
N LEU A 21 -7.96 11.01 -4.35
CA LEU A 21 -8.99 10.06 -4.75
C LEU A 21 -9.76 10.59 -5.96
N ALA A 22 -10.13 11.88 -5.98
CA ALA A 22 -10.78 12.49 -7.14
C ALA A 22 -9.93 12.40 -8.41
N PHE A 23 -8.62 12.69 -8.31
CA PHE A 23 -7.68 12.57 -9.42
C PHE A 23 -7.58 11.13 -9.93
N ILE A 24 -7.31 10.16 -9.05
CA ILE A 24 -7.19 8.73 -9.40
C ILE A 24 -8.46 8.26 -10.11
N ARG A 25 -9.64 8.54 -9.54
CA ARG A 25 -10.94 8.21 -10.15
C ARG A 25 -11.04 8.79 -11.57
N SER A 26 -10.77 10.09 -11.71
CA SER A 26 -10.90 10.77 -13.01
C SER A 26 -9.95 10.21 -14.07
N THR A 27 -8.75 9.78 -13.67
CA THR A 27 -7.74 9.22 -14.56
C THR A 27 -8.14 7.82 -15.01
N LEU A 28 -8.57 6.96 -14.08
CA LEU A 28 -9.04 5.60 -14.38
C LEU A 28 -10.27 5.64 -15.29
N CYS A 29 -11.30 6.43 -14.96
CA CYS A 29 -12.51 6.54 -15.78
C CYS A 29 -12.24 7.11 -17.18
N ARG A 30 -11.17 7.91 -17.36
CA ARG A 30 -10.78 8.42 -18.68
C ARG A 30 -10.00 7.39 -19.49
N HIS A 31 -9.14 6.61 -18.83
CA HIS A 31 -8.29 5.62 -19.47
C HIS A 31 -9.08 4.37 -19.87
N PHE A 32 -9.97 3.89 -18.99
CA PHE A 32 -10.74 2.66 -19.20
C PHE A 32 -12.15 2.89 -19.75
N ARG A 33 -12.47 4.11 -20.17
CA ARG A 33 -13.82 4.56 -20.59
C ARG A 33 -14.52 3.60 -21.56
N ASP A 34 -13.76 2.99 -22.47
CA ASP A 34 -14.29 2.16 -23.56
C ASP A 34 -14.07 0.65 -23.33
N LEU A 35 -13.50 0.25 -22.19
CA LEU A 35 -13.03 -1.12 -21.95
C LEU A 35 -13.88 -1.94 -20.97
N ASP A 36 -14.80 -1.34 -20.21
CA ASP A 36 -15.63 -2.11 -19.26
C ASP A 36 -16.92 -1.37 -18.82
N PRO A 37 -18.13 -1.93 -19.03
CA PRO A 37 -19.37 -1.37 -18.47
C PRO A 37 -19.40 -1.30 -16.92
N VAL A 38 -18.52 -2.03 -16.22
CA VAL A 38 -18.42 -2.10 -14.74
C VAL A 38 -17.40 -1.12 -14.15
N THR A 39 -16.38 -0.66 -14.89
CA THR A 39 -15.44 0.41 -14.44
C THR A 39 -16.09 1.78 -14.19
N SER A 40 -17.39 1.91 -14.46
CA SER A 40 -18.18 3.10 -14.13
C SER A 40 -18.39 3.28 -12.61
N THR A 41 -18.11 2.27 -11.78
CA THR A 41 -18.29 2.32 -10.32
C THR A 41 -16.96 2.11 -9.59
N ILE A 42 -16.36 3.19 -9.09
CA ILE A 42 -15.20 3.15 -8.18
C ILE A 42 -15.71 3.36 -6.75
N GLU A 43 -15.49 2.36 -5.88
CA GLU A 43 -15.81 2.41 -4.45
C GLU A 43 -14.57 2.79 -3.64
N TYR A 44 -14.71 3.75 -2.70
CA TYR A 44 -13.66 4.15 -1.77
C TYR A 44 -14.08 3.81 -0.35
N CYS A 45 -13.29 2.96 0.33
CA CYS A 45 -13.58 2.50 1.69
C CYS A 45 -12.47 2.91 2.66
N CYS A 46 -12.86 3.52 3.79
CA CYS A 46 -11.96 3.69 4.93
C CYS A 46 -12.08 2.43 5.81
N THR A 47 -11.22 1.44 5.53
CA THR A 47 -11.22 0.13 6.19
C THR A 47 -9.81 -0.46 6.17
N THR A 48 -9.63 -1.62 6.81
CA THR A 48 -8.37 -2.39 6.76
C THR A 48 -8.53 -3.62 5.87
N ALA A 49 -7.41 -4.22 5.45
CA ALA A 49 -7.44 -5.45 4.66
C ALA A 49 -8.07 -6.60 5.46
N GLU A 50 -7.78 -6.70 6.75
CA GLU A 50 -8.33 -7.70 7.66
C GLU A 50 -9.85 -7.60 7.75
N LYS A 51 -10.38 -6.38 7.87
CA LYS A 51 -11.84 -6.18 7.90
C LYS A 51 -12.51 -6.57 6.58
N LEU A 52 -11.87 -6.32 5.44
CA LEU A 52 -12.38 -6.79 4.15
C LEU A 52 -12.40 -8.32 4.07
N VAL A 53 -11.44 -9.01 4.69
CA VAL A 53 -11.43 -10.47 4.82
C VAL A 53 -12.57 -10.95 5.71
N GLU A 54 -12.82 -10.28 6.84
CA GLU A 54 -13.96 -10.57 7.74
C GLU A 54 -15.32 -10.41 7.04
N GLU A 55 -15.41 -9.46 6.10
CA GLU A 55 -16.59 -9.22 5.25
C GLU A 55 -16.70 -10.20 4.06
N ASP A 56 -15.81 -11.20 3.98
CA ASP A 56 -15.71 -12.19 2.89
C ASP A 56 -15.62 -11.56 1.48
N ARG A 57 -14.97 -10.39 1.38
CA ARG A 57 -14.70 -9.74 0.10
C ARG A 57 -13.63 -10.51 -0.67
N LYS A 58 -13.77 -10.57 -2.00
CA LYS A 58 -12.77 -11.14 -2.92
C LYS A 58 -12.62 -10.25 -4.15
N PHE A 59 -11.43 -10.24 -4.71
CA PHE A 59 -11.07 -9.44 -5.89
C PHE A 59 -10.25 -10.29 -6.87
N ASP A 60 -10.44 -10.04 -8.18
CA ASP A 60 -9.64 -10.65 -9.25
C ASP A 60 -8.18 -10.22 -9.19
N ALA A 61 -7.94 -8.98 -8.74
CA ALA A 61 -6.62 -8.45 -8.50
C ALA A 61 -6.57 -7.58 -7.25
N VAL A 62 -5.50 -7.73 -6.47
CA VAL A 62 -5.18 -6.93 -5.28
C VAL A 62 -3.83 -6.24 -5.50
N ILE A 63 -3.78 -4.92 -5.31
CA ILE A 63 -2.57 -4.13 -5.52
C ILE A 63 -2.26 -3.34 -4.23
N ALA A 64 -1.07 -3.54 -3.67
CA ALA A 64 -0.59 -2.83 -2.49
C ALA A 64 0.75 -2.14 -2.78
N LEU A 65 0.76 -0.81 -2.87
CA LEU A 65 1.93 -0.02 -3.30
C LEU A 65 2.46 0.84 -2.14
N GLU A 66 3.70 0.61 -1.72
CA GLU A 66 4.40 1.37 -0.66
C GLU A 66 3.61 1.40 0.67
N VAL A 67 3.03 0.26 1.05
CA VAL A 67 2.22 0.11 2.27
C VAL A 67 2.89 -0.81 3.28
N ILE A 68 3.53 -1.88 2.82
CA ILE A 68 3.96 -3.00 3.68
C ILE A 68 5.05 -2.60 4.68
N GLU A 69 5.89 -1.61 4.37
CA GLU A 69 6.89 -1.02 5.28
C GLU A 69 6.26 -0.18 6.41
N HIS A 70 4.93 -0.02 6.39
CA HIS A 70 4.19 0.79 7.35
C HIS A 70 3.16 -0.01 8.14
N VAL A 71 3.00 -1.30 7.85
CA VAL A 71 2.11 -2.19 8.61
C VAL A 71 2.82 -2.75 9.84
N ALA A 72 2.05 -3.11 10.85
CA ALA A 72 2.60 -3.66 12.09
C ALA A 72 3.19 -5.08 11.90
N ASN A 73 2.62 -5.88 11.00
CA ASN A 73 3.08 -7.23 10.72
C ASN A 73 2.96 -7.54 9.21
N PRO A 74 4.07 -7.50 8.46
CA PRO A 74 4.08 -7.78 7.02
C PRO A 74 3.53 -9.15 6.64
N ALA A 75 3.75 -10.17 7.48
CA ALA A 75 3.29 -11.53 7.19
C ALA A 75 1.77 -11.67 7.30
N GLU A 76 1.16 -11.12 8.34
CA GLU A 76 -0.31 -11.11 8.47
C GLU A 76 -0.97 -10.23 7.40
N PHE A 77 -0.32 -9.13 7.02
CA PHE A 77 -0.78 -8.31 5.91
C PHE A 77 -0.78 -9.11 4.59
N CYS A 78 0.30 -9.80 4.24
CA CYS A 78 0.35 -10.63 3.04
C CYS A 78 -0.67 -11.79 3.06
N LYS A 79 -0.94 -12.40 4.22
CA LYS A 79 -2.04 -13.39 4.36
C LYS A 79 -3.41 -12.77 4.06
N SER A 80 -3.64 -11.54 4.51
CA SER A 80 -4.88 -10.82 4.22
C SER A 80 -5.01 -10.53 2.74
N LEU A 81 -3.94 -10.07 2.07
CA LEU A 81 -3.94 -9.86 0.62
C LEU A 81 -4.22 -11.16 -0.16
N ALA A 82 -3.58 -12.26 0.25
CA ALA A 82 -3.82 -13.57 -0.34
C ALA A 82 -5.29 -14.01 -0.15
N ALA A 83 -5.85 -13.83 1.05
CA ALA A 83 -7.24 -14.14 1.34
C ALA A 83 -8.24 -13.24 0.57
N LEU A 84 -7.87 -12.01 0.25
CA LEU A 84 -8.70 -11.10 -0.56
C LEU A 84 -8.64 -11.40 -2.06
N THR A 85 -7.70 -12.23 -2.51
CA THR A 85 -7.52 -12.56 -3.92
C THR A 85 -8.22 -13.88 -4.23
N VAL A 86 -8.96 -13.94 -5.34
CA VAL A 86 -9.56 -15.20 -5.82
C VAL A 86 -8.48 -16.21 -6.24
N PRO A 87 -8.79 -17.53 -6.26
CA PRO A 87 -7.90 -18.50 -6.92
C PRO A 87 -7.59 -18.06 -8.36
N ASP A 88 -6.33 -18.17 -8.77
CA ASP A 88 -5.81 -17.70 -10.08
C ASP A 88 -5.85 -16.18 -10.31
N GLY A 89 -6.21 -15.40 -9.29
CA GLY A 89 -6.12 -13.93 -9.31
C GLY A 89 -4.69 -13.42 -9.12
N ALA A 90 -4.52 -12.10 -9.22
CA ALA A 90 -3.20 -11.46 -9.14
C ALA A 90 -3.03 -10.64 -7.86
N THR A 91 -1.93 -10.84 -7.13
CA THR A 91 -1.50 -9.91 -6.07
C THR A 91 -0.22 -9.20 -6.49
N ILE A 92 -0.23 -7.87 -6.50
CA ILE A 92 0.92 -7.02 -6.86
C ILE A 92 1.33 -6.18 -5.65
N ILE A 93 2.62 -6.24 -5.29
CA ILE A 93 3.15 -5.48 -4.15
C ILE A 93 4.38 -4.68 -4.58
N SER A 94 4.46 -3.43 -4.13
CA SER A 94 5.68 -2.61 -4.19
C SER A 94 6.08 -2.12 -2.79
N THR A 95 7.38 -1.98 -2.56
CA THR A 95 7.93 -1.43 -1.31
C THR A 95 9.36 -0.94 -1.52
N ILE A 96 9.83 -0.08 -0.59
CA ILE A 96 11.21 0.38 -0.56
C ILE A 96 12.15 -0.78 -0.17
N ASN A 97 13.04 -1.15 -1.10
CA ASN A 97 14.08 -2.15 -0.85
C ASN A 97 15.02 -1.68 0.29
N ARG A 98 15.28 -2.57 1.26
CA ARG A 98 16.29 -2.38 2.29
C ARG A 98 17.73 -2.43 1.72
N SER A 99 18.12 -1.34 1.06
CA SER A 99 19.50 -1.07 0.60
C SER A 99 20.09 0.23 1.17
N MET A 100 21.41 0.31 1.34
CA MET A 100 22.05 1.53 1.86
C MET A 100 21.75 2.77 1.00
N ARG A 101 21.51 2.56 -0.30
CA ARG A 101 21.06 3.61 -1.22
C ARG A 101 19.69 4.14 -0.81
N SER A 102 18.74 3.24 -0.56
CA SER A 102 17.39 3.58 -0.10
C SER A 102 17.41 4.27 1.27
N TYR A 103 18.26 3.82 2.20
CA TYR A 103 18.45 4.50 3.49
C TYR A 103 18.89 5.96 3.29
N ALA A 104 19.94 6.17 2.49
CA ALA A 104 20.49 7.49 2.26
C ALA A 104 19.48 8.44 1.58
N THR A 105 18.65 7.93 0.67
CA THR A 105 17.67 8.76 -0.05
C THR A 105 16.36 8.93 0.72
N ALA A 106 15.73 7.85 1.15
CA ALA A 106 14.39 7.87 1.75
C ALA A 106 14.40 8.38 3.20
N ILE A 107 15.49 8.16 3.95
CA ILE A 107 15.60 8.61 5.33
C ILE A 107 16.45 9.87 5.41
N VAL A 108 17.75 9.76 5.11
CA VAL A 108 18.69 10.87 5.35
C VAL A 108 18.35 12.08 4.49
N ALA A 109 18.24 11.91 3.17
CA ALA A 109 17.95 13.05 2.29
C ALA A 109 16.53 13.57 2.48
N ALA A 110 15.50 12.73 2.35
CA ALA A 110 14.10 13.18 2.37
C ALA A 110 13.62 13.68 3.74
N GLU A 111 14.03 13.05 4.86
CA GLU A 111 13.54 13.41 6.19
C GLU A 111 14.47 14.37 6.95
N TYR A 112 15.78 14.21 6.84
CA TYR A 112 16.74 14.96 7.67
C TYR A 112 17.40 16.15 6.97
N LEU A 113 17.64 16.08 5.65
CA LEU A 113 18.30 17.16 4.91
C LEU A 113 17.31 18.09 4.22
N LEU A 114 16.37 17.52 3.46
CA LEU A 114 15.45 18.26 2.59
C LEU A 114 14.14 18.60 3.29
N HIS A 115 13.83 17.92 4.41
CA HIS A 115 12.58 18.05 5.15
C HIS A 115 11.33 17.90 4.26
N TRP A 116 11.41 17.05 3.24
CA TRP A 116 10.28 16.71 2.36
C TRP A 116 9.25 15.83 3.08
N LEU A 117 9.71 15.04 4.05
CA LEU A 117 8.87 14.17 4.86
C LEU A 117 9.12 14.44 6.35
N PRO A 118 8.10 14.25 7.21
CA PRO A 118 8.29 14.27 8.65
C PRO A 118 9.38 13.27 9.09
N LYS A 119 10.17 13.62 10.10
CA LYS A 119 11.16 12.70 10.67
C LYS A 119 10.47 11.49 11.29
N GLY A 120 11.02 10.30 11.04
CA GLY A 120 10.42 9.02 11.44
C GLY A 120 9.28 8.58 10.53
N THR A 121 9.23 9.09 9.28
CA THR A 121 8.30 8.57 8.27
C THR A 121 8.70 7.16 7.86
N HIS A 122 9.99 6.88 7.80
CA HIS A 122 10.51 5.55 7.54
C HIS A 122 11.42 5.09 8.67
N GLU A 123 11.28 3.82 9.01
CA GLU A 123 12.21 3.13 9.90
C GLU A 123 12.95 2.09 9.07
N TRP A 124 14.28 2.13 9.10
CA TRP A 124 15.12 1.25 8.29
C TRP A 124 14.85 -0.24 8.55
N SER A 125 14.52 -0.59 9.79
CA SER A 125 14.17 -1.96 10.21
C SER A 125 12.91 -2.48 9.52
N SER A 126 12.00 -1.59 9.09
CA SER A 126 10.74 -1.92 8.43
C SER A 126 10.87 -2.12 6.92
N PHE A 127 11.98 -1.73 6.32
CA PHE A 127 12.24 -2.04 4.91
C PHE A 127 12.54 -3.54 4.76
N LEU A 128 12.10 -4.10 3.63
CA LEU A 128 12.30 -5.52 3.31
C LEU A 128 13.36 -5.65 2.20
N THR A 129 14.20 -6.67 2.27
CA THR A 129 14.95 -7.10 1.08
C THR A 129 14.01 -7.87 0.13
N PRO A 130 14.36 -7.98 -1.16
CA PRO A 130 13.58 -8.80 -2.10
C PRO A 130 13.39 -10.24 -1.62
N GLU A 131 14.43 -10.86 -1.05
CA GLU A 131 14.39 -12.24 -0.59
C GLU A 131 13.45 -12.42 0.61
N GLU A 132 13.45 -11.46 1.54
CA GLU A 132 12.53 -11.45 2.69
C GLU A 132 11.09 -11.31 2.21
N LEU A 133 10.83 -10.43 1.25
CA LEU A 133 9.50 -10.23 0.68
C LEU A 133 9.02 -11.49 -0.02
N VAL A 134 9.83 -12.09 -0.90
CA VAL A 134 9.50 -13.34 -1.61
C VAL A 134 9.16 -14.45 -0.61
N LEU A 135 9.95 -14.61 0.45
CA LEU A 135 9.72 -15.63 1.46
C LEU A 135 8.43 -15.40 2.25
N ILE A 136 8.07 -14.15 2.55
CA ILE A 136 6.79 -13.81 3.17
C ILE A 136 5.62 -14.13 2.22
N LEU A 137 5.74 -13.80 0.94
CA LEU A 137 4.70 -14.05 -0.07
C LEU A 137 4.46 -15.54 -0.30
N GLN A 138 5.52 -16.32 -0.44
CA GLN A 138 5.43 -17.77 -0.56
C GLN A 138 4.72 -18.40 0.64
N ARG A 139 5.01 -17.93 1.86
CA ARG A 139 4.32 -18.39 3.08
C ARG A 139 2.83 -18.00 3.13
N ALA A 140 2.45 -16.95 2.42
CA ALA A 140 1.06 -16.53 2.24
C ALA A 140 0.37 -17.22 1.04
N ASN A 141 1.03 -18.16 0.36
CA ASN A 141 0.58 -18.80 -0.88
C ASN A 141 0.40 -17.81 -2.05
N ILE A 142 1.14 -16.69 -2.04
CA ILE A 142 1.28 -15.81 -3.20
C ILE A 142 2.54 -16.25 -3.94
N THR A 143 2.37 -16.77 -5.15
CA THR A 143 3.47 -17.23 -6.00
C THR A 143 3.89 -16.17 -7.01
N GLU A 144 5.12 -16.28 -7.52
CA GLU A 144 5.63 -15.47 -8.63
C GLU A 144 4.95 -15.82 -9.97
#